data_AF-A0A2V7M3R6-F1
#
_entry.id   AF-A0A2V7M3R6-F1
#
_cell.length_a   1.000
_cell.length_b   1.000
_cell.length_c   1.000
_cell.angle_alpha   90.00
_cell.angle_beta   90.00
_cell.angle_gamma   90.00
#
_symmetry.space_group_name_H-M   'P 1'
#
loop_
_entity.id
_entity.type
_entity.pdbx_description
1 polymer ?
#
loop_
_entity_poly.entity_id
_entity_poly.type
_entity_poly.pdbx_seq_one_letter_code
_entity_poly.pdbx_strand_id
1 'polypeptide(L)'
;HYLAFGCDPEYLQSPPLLRQDARWTAPLVFVGSRDDVREPVLRVLADAGLVAWGPGWPRGPVYGDDFVRALAGATVGVNVHQQFGERGDPARYGTGANMRVFELAAVGTPQLSDAKADIARHFTPDREIVLYRSVAELADRARVLLGDETLRRRLAAAARERALREHTWRHRVEELLTITLR
;
A
#
# COMPACT_ATOMS: atom_id res chain seq x y z
N HIS A 1 -15.33 -19.20 -1.72
CA HIS A 1 -13.88 -19.11 -1.96
C HIS A 1 -13.53 -17.63 -2.05
N TYR A 2 -12.56 -17.15 -1.26
CA TYR A 2 -12.12 -15.75 -1.29
C TYR A 2 -10.94 -15.63 -2.25
N LEU A 3 -11.11 -14.85 -3.33
CA LEU A 3 -10.06 -14.56 -4.28
C LEU A 3 -9.58 -13.12 -4.04
N ALA A 4 -8.34 -12.98 -3.59
CA ALA A 4 -7.76 -11.68 -3.33
C ALA A 4 -7.40 -10.94 -4.62
N PHE A 5 -7.16 -9.64 -4.51
CA PHE A 5 -6.55 -8.87 -5.60
C PHE A 5 -5.16 -9.44 -5.98
N GLY A 6 -4.74 -9.14 -7.20
CA GLY A 6 -3.39 -9.38 -7.67
C GLY A 6 -2.69 -8.09 -8.09
N CYS A 7 -1.45 -8.22 -8.54
CA CYS A 7 -0.66 -7.14 -9.12
C CYS A 7 -0.27 -7.46 -10.57
N ASP A 8 -0.05 -6.41 -11.37
CA ASP A 8 0.55 -6.53 -12.70
C ASP A 8 2.04 -6.14 -12.61
N PRO A 9 2.97 -7.10 -12.67
CA PRO A 9 4.39 -6.81 -12.54
C PRO A 9 5.01 -6.14 -13.77
N GLU A 10 4.35 -6.17 -14.94
CA GLU A 10 4.82 -5.48 -16.15
C GLU A 10 4.45 -4.00 -16.08
N TYR A 11 3.23 -3.70 -15.64
CA TYR A 11 2.79 -2.33 -15.40
C TYR A 11 3.52 -1.67 -14.22
N LEU A 12 3.73 -2.39 -13.12
CA LEU A 12 4.26 -1.84 -11.86
C LEU A 12 5.80 -1.78 -11.80
N GLN A 13 6.48 -1.82 -12.95
CA GLN A 13 7.93 -1.69 -12.99
C GLN A 13 8.33 -0.26 -12.63
N SER A 14 9.11 -0.11 -11.56
CA SER A 14 9.72 1.18 -11.21
C SER A 14 10.56 1.70 -12.38
N PRO A 15 10.28 2.90 -12.92
CA PRO A 15 11.06 3.47 -14.01
C PRO A 15 12.54 3.63 -13.58
N PRO A 16 13.52 3.35 -14.46
CA PRO A 16 14.95 3.40 -14.12
C PRO A 16 15.46 4.75 -13.60
N LEU A 17 14.74 5.85 -13.84
CA LEU A 17 15.19 7.24 -13.64
C LEU A 17 14.32 8.06 -12.68
N LEU A 18 13.68 7.45 -11.69
CA LEU A 18 12.93 8.20 -10.68
C LEU A 18 13.78 9.17 -9.84
N ARG A 19 15.09 8.93 -9.75
CA ARG A 19 16.01 9.67 -8.85
C ARG A 19 16.39 11.07 -9.36
N GLN A 20 15.51 11.82 -10.01
CA GLN A 20 15.78 13.22 -10.39
C GLN A 20 14.57 14.16 -10.40
N ASP A 21 13.34 13.66 -10.25
CA ASP A 21 12.14 14.52 -10.24
C ASP A 21 11.57 14.64 -8.81
N ALA A 22 11.80 15.81 -8.21
CA ALA A 22 11.34 16.15 -6.86
C ALA A 22 9.82 16.06 -6.68
N ARG A 23 9.04 16.06 -7.78
CA ARG A 23 7.58 15.89 -7.75
C ARG A 23 7.17 14.54 -7.15
N TRP A 24 7.95 13.49 -7.41
CA TRP A 24 7.60 12.12 -7.04
C TRP A 24 8.24 11.66 -5.73
N THR A 25 9.23 12.40 -5.25
CA THR A 25 9.90 12.09 -3.99
C THR A 25 9.07 12.55 -2.79
N ALA A 26 8.76 11.62 -1.88
CA ALA A 26 8.05 11.91 -0.64
C ALA A 26 8.53 11.00 0.50
N PRO A 27 8.59 11.47 1.76
CA PRO A 27 8.78 10.57 2.90
C PRO A 27 7.67 9.52 2.98
N LEU A 28 6.40 9.95 2.90
CA LEU A 28 5.25 9.06 2.95
C LEU A 28 4.34 9.35 1.75
N VAL A 29 3.78 8.31 1.12
CA VAL A 29 2.77 8.50 0.06
C VAL A 29 1.48 7.75 0.36
N PHE A 30 0.36 8.38 0.05
CA PHE A 30 -0.95 7.74 -0.05
C PHE A 30 -1.52 8.00 -1.44
N VAL A 31 -2.11 6.99 -2.07
CA VAL A 31 -2.86 7.17 -3.33
C VAL A 31 -4.23 6.54 -3.19
N GLY A 32 -5.29 7.35 -3.23
CA GLY A 32 -6.67 6.92 -3.06
C GLY A 32 -7.59 8.10 -2.85
N SER A 33 -8.90 7.91 -2.96
CA SER A 33 -9.84 9.03 -2.79
C SER A 33 -9.74 9.65 -1.40
N ARG A 34 -9.96 10.96 -1.33
CA ARG A 34 -10.21 11.68 -0.08
C ARG A 34 -11.65 11.43 0.35
N ASP A 35 -11.85 11.20 1.63
CA ASP A 35 -13.18 11.14 2.26
C ASP A 35 -13.07 11.53 3.75
N ASP A 36 -14.24 11.75 4.38
CA ASP A 36 -14.35 12.24 5.76
C ASP A 36 -13.83 11.25 6.82
N VAL A 37 -13.54 10.01 6.43
CA VAL A 37 -13.02 8.95 7.30
C VAL A 37 -11.49 8.91 7.22
N ARG A 38 -10.93 8.86 6.02
CA ARG A 38 -9.48 8.69 5.79
C ARG A 38 -8.72 9.99 5.95
N GLU A 39 -9.30 11.15 5.63
CA GLU A 39 -8.58 12.42 5.73
C GLU A 39 -8.08 12.70 7.17
N PRO A 40 -8.91 12.59 8.22
CA PRO A 40 -8.44 12.80 9.59
C PRO A 40 -7.33 11.81 10.01
N VAL A 41 -7.41 10.56 9.57
CA VAL A 41 -6.38 9.53 9.81
C VAL A 41 -5.06 9.90 9.13
N LEU A 42 -5.10 10.29 7.86
CA LEU A 42 -3.91 10.64 7.10
C LEU A 42 -3.28 11.95 7.58
N ARG A 43 -4.08 12.88 8.11
CA ARG A 43 -3.60 14.17 8.61
C ARG A 43 -2.60 14.05 9.75
N VAL A 44 -2.62 12.99 10.56
CA VAL A 44 -1.62 12.80 11.63
C VAL A 44 -0.20 12.56 11.11
N LEU A 45 -0.06 12.28 9.80
CA LEU A 45 1.21 12.07 9.12
C LEU A 45 1.67 13.31 8.34
N ALA A 46 0.94 14.43 8.40
CA ALA A 46 1.27 15.63 7.62
C ALA A 46 2.69 16.16 7.95
N ASP A 47 3.03 16.26 9.24
CA ASP A 47 4.35 16.71 9.70
C ASP A 47 5.47 15.72 9.39
N ALA A 48 5.12 14.45 9.14
CA ALA A 48 6.04 13.42 8.67
C ALA A 48 6.25 13.46 7.14
N GLY A 49 5.67 14.44 6.44
CA GLY A 49 5.85 14.65 5.01
C GLY A 49 4.96 13.79 4.12
N LEU A 50 3.74 13.47 4.56
CA LEU A 50 2.78 12.73 3.74
C LEU A 50 2.35 13.51 2.49
N VAL A 51 2.46 12.84 1.35
CA VAL A 51 1.90 13.26 0.06
C VAL A 51 0.72 12.37 -0.30
N ALA A 52 -0.47 12.97 -0.42
CA ALA A 52 -1.68 12.26 -0.86
C ALA A 52 -2.06 12.63 -2.30
N TRP A 53 -2.34 11.60 -3.11
CA TRP A 53 -2.89 11.69 -4.46
C TRP A 53 -4.24 10.98 -4.53
N GLY A 54 -5.12 11.40 -5.44
CA GLY A 54 -6.41 10.79 -5.68
C GLY A 54 -7.54 11.82 -5.81
N PRO A 55 -8.75 11.37 -6.18
CA PRO A 55 -9.93 12.23 -6.24
C PRO A 55 -10.18 12.95 -4.90
N GLY A 56 -10.41 14.26 -4.94
CA GLY A 56 -10.67 15.11 -3.77
C GLY A 56 -9.44 15.63 -3.03
N TRP A 57 -8.24 15.08 -3.29
CA TRP A 57 -6.98 15.66 -2.79
C TRP A 57 -6.53 16.83 -3.67
N PRO A 58 -5.83 17.84 -3.11
CA PRO A 58 -5.33 18.99 -3.88
C PRO A 58 -4.45 18.62 -5.08
N ARG A 59 -3.72 17.50 -5.00
CA ARG A 59 -2.85 17.00 -6.07
C ARG A 59 -3.59 16.24 -7.17
N GLY A 60 -4.87 15.93 -6.97
CA GLY A 60 -5.69 15.19 -7.92
C GLY A 60 -5.26 13.72 -8.09
N PRO A 61 -5.99 12.98 -8.95
CA PRO A 61 -5.69 11.58 -9.24
C PRO A 61 -4.44 11.41 -10.11
N VAL A 62 -3.77 10.26 -9.96
CA VAL A 62 -2.63 9.83 -10.79
C VAL A 62 -2.93 8.48 -11.42
N TYR A 63 -2.46 8.28 -12.64
CA TYR A 63 -2.72 7.09 -13.47
C TYR A 63 -1.47 6.72 -14.27
N GLY A 64 -1.45 5.51 -14.86
CA GLY A 64 -0.37 5.10 -15.75
C GLY A 64 1.00 5.17 -15.07
N ASP A 65 2.00 5.68 -15.77
CA ASP A 65 3.36 5.83 -15.25
C ASP A 65 3.43 6.74 -14.02
N ASP A 66 2.61 7.80 -13.97
CA ASP A 66 2.60 8.74 -12.86
C ASP A 66 2.11 8.09 -11.56
N PHE A 67 1.21 7.10 -11.64
CA PHE A 67 0.82 6.28 -10.50
C PHE A 67 2.01 5.47 -9.98
N VAL A 68 2.74 4.78 -10.86
CA VAL A 68 3.91 3.99 -10.50
C VAL A 68 5.00 4.89 -9.91
N ARG A 69 5.23 6.06 -10.51
CA ARG A 69 6.20 7.05 -10.02
C ARG A 69 5.86 7.55 -8.62
N ALA A 70 4.58 7.83 -8.34
CA ALA A 70 4.14 8.25 -7.01
C ALA A 70 4.42 7.17 -5.94
N LEU A 71 4.18 5.89 -6.26
CA LEU A 71 4.46 4.80 -5.32
C LEU A 71 5.95 4.55 -5.16
N ALA A 72 6.69 4.50 -6.25
CA ALA A 72 8.12 4.15 -6.27
C ALA A 72 9.04 5.28 -5.80
N GLY A 73 8.60 6.55 -5.90
CA GLY A 73 9.33 7.70 -5.41
C GLY A 73 9.22 7.93 -3.89
N ALA A 74 8.33 7.20 -3.22
CA ALA A 74 8.10 7.34 -1.80
C ALA A 74 9.10 6.55 -0.95
N THR A 75 9.45 7.07 0.23
CA THR A 75 10.26 6.32 1.21
C THR A 75 9.43 5.22 1.86
N VAL A 76 8.13 5.47 2.13
CA VAL A 76 7.16 4.47 2.61
C VAL A 76 5.80 4.73 1.97
N GLY A 77 5.14 3.66 1.51
CA GLY A 77 3.74 3.67 1.08
C GLY A 77 2.80 3.47 2.26
N VAL A 78 1.84 4.38 2.42
CA VAL A 78 0.78 4.29 3.44
C VAL A 78 -0.50 3.81 2.78
N ASN A 79 -1.11 2.79 3.36
CA ASN A 79 -2.43 2.31 2.99
C ASN A 79 -3.38 2.46 4.18
N VAL A 80 -4.58 2.97 3.89
CA VAL A 80 -5.68 3.11 4.86
C VAL A 80 -6.93 2.61 4.14
N HIS A 81 -7.51 1.51 4.60
CA HIS A 81 -8.77 1.02 4.05
C HIS A 81 -9.92 1.96 4.43
N GLN A 82 -10.99 1.91 3.63
CA GLN A 82 -12.24 2.60 3.98
C GLN A 82 -12.76 2.11 5.33
N GLN A 83 -13.42 3.01 6.06
CA GLN A 83 -13.99 2.74 7.40
C GLN A 83 -12.94 2.50 8.51
N PHE A 84 -11.65 2.77 8.28
CA PHE A 84 -10.65 2.74 9.34
C PHE A 84 -10.70 4.00 10.21
N GLY A 85 -10.60 3.84 11.53
CA GLY A 85 -10.49 4.95 12.49
C GLY A 85 -11.83 5.40 13.07
N GLU A 86 -11.78 6.43 13.90
CA GLU A 86 -12.91 6.87 14.75
C GLU A 86 -14.18 7.24 13.98
N ARG A 87 -14.03 7.76 12.76
CA ARG A 87 -15.16 8.15 11.90
C ARG A 87 -15.65 7.03 10.99
N GLY A 88 -15.00 5.88 11.02
CA GLY A 88 -15.40 4.71 10.25
C GLY A 88 -16.52 3.93 10.92
N ASP A 89 -17.19 3.08 10.15
CA ASP A 89 -18.14 2.09 10.64
C ASP A 89 -17.47 0.71 10.78
N PRO A 90 -17.24 0.21 12.01
CA PRO A 90 -16.63 -1.11 12.22
C PRO A 90 -17.37 -2.26 11.55
N ALA A 91 -18.70 -2.16 11.39
CA ALA A 91 -19.51 -3.18 10.72
C ALA A 91 -19.25 -3.21 9.20
N ARG A 92 -18.75 -2.12 8.62
CA ARG A 92 -18.45 -1.99 7.19
C ARG A 92 -16.95 -2.05 6.88
N TYR A 93 -16.09 -2.06 7.89
CA TYR A 93 -14.65 -2.14 7.72
C TYR A 93 -14.26 -3.43 6.99
N GLY A 94 -14.85 -4.58 7.37
CA GLY A 94 -14.56 -5.86 6.72
C GLY A 94 -13.09 -6.33 6.87
N THR A 95 -12.76 -7.47 6.28
CA THR A 95 -11.47 -8.16 6.48
C THR A 95 -10.52 -8.12 5.29
N GLY A 96 -11.03 -7.76 4.11
CA GLY A 96 -10.32 -7.93 2.84
C GLY A 96 -9.11 -7.03 2.65
N ALA A 97 -8.09 -7.56 1.98
CA ALA A 97 -6.93 -6.80 1.52
C ALA A 97 -7.30 -6.06 0.20
N ASN A 98 -7.12 -4.75 0.15
CA ASN A 98 -7.31 -3.99 -1.07
C ASN A 98 -6.12 -4.16 -2.05
N MET A 99 -6.30 -3.66 -3.28
CA MET A 99 -5.29 -3.75 -4.34
C MET A 99 -3.95 -3.10 -3.96
N ARG A 100 -3.98 -2.02 -3.16
CA ARG A 100 -2.78 -1.25 -2.81
C ARG A 100 -1.72 -2.06 -2.09
N VAL A 101 -2.14 -3.05 -1.28
CA VAL A 101 -1.21 -3.94 -0.59
C VAL A 101 -0.33 -4.70 -1.58
N PHE A 102 -0.92 -5.15 -2.70
CA PHE A 102 -0.23 -5.87 -3.76
C PHE A 102 0.58 -4.94 -4.68
N GLU A 103 0.03 -3.75 -4.97
CA GLU A 103 0.71 -2.76 -5.82
C GLU A 103 2.01 -2.26 -5.20
N LEU A 104 1.99 -1.86 -3.91
CA LEU A 104 3.20 -1.42 -3.21
C LEU A 104 4.25 -2.52 -3.11
N ALA A 105 3.80 -3.76 -2.86
CA ALA A 105 4.68 -4.92 -2.84
C ALA A 105 5.36 -5.13 -4.20
N ALA A 106 4.61 -5.14 -5.31
CA ALA A 106 5.15 -5.34 -6.64
C ALA A 106 6.12 -4.24 -7.08
N VAL A 107 5.80 -2.97 -6.76
CA VAL A 107 6.70 -1.83 -6.98
C VAL A 107 8.00 -1.98 -6.16
N GLY A 108 7.91 -2.60 -4.98
CA GLY A 108 9.03 -2.70 -4.05
C GLY A 108 9.18 -1.46 -3.17
N THR A 109 8.07 -0.81 -2.84
CA THR A 109 8.03 0.27 -1.85
C THR A 109 7.65 -0.34 -0.50
N PRO A 110 8.41 -0.09 0.59
CA PRO A 110 8.04 -0.59 1.91
C PRO A 110 6.70 0.02 2.32
N GLN A 111 5.84 -0.77 2.96
CA GLN A 111 4.46 -0.37 3.17
C GLN A 111 3.98 -0.53 4.61
N LEU A 112 3.10 0.41 4.98
CA LEU A 112 2.41 0.51 6.25
C LEU A 112 0.89 0.47 5.99
N SER A 113 0.19 -0.53 6.52
CA SER A 113 -1.25 -0.73 6.29
C SER A 113 -2.01 -0.99 7.57
N ASP A 114 -3.28 -0.59 7.62
CA ASP A 114 -4.17 -0.96 8.71
C ASP A 114 -4.36 -2.50 8.75
N ALA A 115 -4.46 -3.06 9.95
CA ALA A 115 -4.35 -4.49 10.23
C ALA A 115 -5.62 -5.30 9.85
N LYS A 116 -5.87 -5.43 8.55
CA LYS A 116 -6.91 -6.31 8.00
C LYS A 116 -6.52 -7.78 8.13
N ALA A 117 -7.46 -8.62 8.58
CA ALA A 117 -7.22 -10.05 8.78
C ALA A 117 -6.74 -10.76 7.50
N ASP A 118 -7.26 -10.39 6.32
CA ASP A 118 -6.87 -11.05 5.08
C ASP A 118 -5.51 -10.60 4.55
N ILE A 119 -4.97 -9.46 5.00
CA ILE A 119 -3.60 -9.06 4.64
C ILE A 119 -2.58 -10.06 5.19
N ALA A 120 -2.76 -10.50 6.44
CA ALA A 120 -1.87 -11.47 7.08
C ALA A 120 -1.88 -12.86 6.42
N ARG A 121 -2.86 -13.14 5.53
CA ARG A 121 -2.90 -14.37 4.71
C ARG A 121 -2.00 -14.29 3.47
N HIS A 122 -1.65 -13.08 3.04
CA HIS A 122 -0.88 -12.84 1.81
C HIS A 122 0.54 -12.37 2.11
N PHE A 123 0.71 -11.58 3.16
CA PHE A 123 2.01 -11.06 3.57
C PHE A 123 2.21 -11.23 5.08
N THR A 124 3.40 -11.68 5.44
CA THR A 124 3.84 -11.93 6.81
C THR A 124 4.11 -10.60 7.52
N PRO A 125 3.37 -10.27 8.60
CA PRO A 125 3.60 -9.05 9.37
C PRO A 125 5.05 -8.97 9.89
N ASP A 126 5.62 -7.77 9.89
CA ASP A 126 6.98 -7.43 10.34
C ASP A 126 8.13 -8.10 9.55
N ARG A 127 7.81 -8.88 8.52
CA ARG A 127 8.75 -9.45 7.55
C ARG A 127 8.53 -8.92 6.14
N GLU A 128 7.29 -8.76 5.72
CA GLU A 128 6.90 -8.32 4.37
C GLU A 128 6.03 -7.05 4.42
N ILE A 129 5.29 -6.81 5.51
CA ILE A 129 4.44 -5.63 5.67
C ILE A 129 4.41 -5.18 7.14
N VAL A 130 4.36 -3.87 7.38
CA VAL A 130 4.09 -3.34 8.72
C VAL A 130 2.61 -3.05 8.86
N LEU A 131 2.01 -3.56 9.93
CA LEU A 131 0.60 -3.35 10.24
C LEU A 131 0.41 -2.42 11.44
N TYR A 132 -0.65 -1.63 11.41
CA TYR A 132 -1.09 -0.80 12.54
C TYR A 132 -2.57 -1.01 12.83
N ARG A 133 -2.97 -0.86 14.09
CA ARG A 133 -4.35 -1.06 14.57
C ARG A 133 -5.02 0.21 15.04
N SER A 134 -4.27 1.30 15.20
CA SER A 134 -4.78 2.59 15.64
C SER A 134 -4.06 3.73 14.93
N VAL A 135 -4.64 4.93 14.99
CA VAL A 135 -4.03 6.15 14.44
C VAL A 135 -2.72 6.50 15.18
N ALA A 136 -2.63 6.21 16.48
CA ALA A 136 -1.39 6.36 17.23
C ALA A 136 -0.30 5.39 16.73
N GLU A 137 -0.64 4.10 16.56
CA GLU A 137 0.29 3.12 16.00
C GLU A 137 0.71 3.51 14.57
N LEU A 138 -0.18 4.06 13.75
CA LEU A 138 0.14 4.56 12.41
C LEU A 138 1.28 5.59 12.47
N ALA A 139 1.17 6.60 13.33
CA ALA A 139 2.19 7.64 13.46
C ALA A 139 3.53 7.08 13.98
N ASP A 140 3.49 6.20 14.98
CA ASP A 140 4.70 5.62 15.55
C ASP A 140 5.43 4.69 14.58
N ARG A 141 4.68 3.82 13.88
CA ARG A 141 5.26 2.92 12.88
C ARG A 141 5.80 3.68 11.68
N ALA A 142 5.15 4.76 11.26
CA ALA A 142 5.68 5.63 10.21
C ALA A 142 7.03 6.23 10.62
N ARG A 143 7.17 6.73 11.86
CA ARG A 143 8.43 7.27 12.38
C ARG A 143 9.56 6.23 12.40
N VAL A 144 9.27 5.03 12.89
CA VAL A 144 10.23 3.91 12.90
C VAL A 144 10.68 3.58 11.47
N LEU A 145 9.72 3.43 10.55
CA LEU A 145 10.03 3.12 9.17
C LEU A 145 10.84 4.22 8.50
N LEU A 146 10.55 5.50 8.72
CA LEU A 146 11.32 6.61 8.17
C LEU A 146 12.76 6.67 8.73
N GLY A 147 12.96 6.27 9.99
CA GLY A 147 14.27 6.26 10.65
C GLY A 147 15.18 5.08 10.31
N ASP A 148 14.63 3.97 9.77
CA ASP A 148 15.39 2.72 9.57
C ASP A 148 15.39 2.26 8.10
N GLU A 149 16.45 2.63 7.37
CA GLU A 149 16.61 2.25 5.96
C GLU A 149 16.81 0.75 5.77
N THR A 150 17.53 0.09 6.68
CA THR A 150 17.81 -1.35 6.59
C THR A 150 16.52 -2.15 6.72
N LEU A 151 15.67 -1.78 7.69
CA LEU A 151 14.35 -2.36 7.86
C LEU A 151 13.49 -2.15 6.61
N ARG A 152 13.42 -0.92 6.08
CA ARG A 152 12.66 -0.61 4.87
C ARG A 152 13.08 -1.47 3.68
N ARG A 153 14.39 -1.55 3.40
CA ARG A 153 14.93 -2.35 2.29
C ARG A 153 14.59 -3.84 2.45
N ARG A 154 14.72 -4.38 3.66
CA ARG A 154 14.39 -5.79 3.96
C ARG A 154 12.91 -6.09 3.74
N LEU A 155 12.02 -5.25 4.28
CA LEU A 155 10.56 -5.40 4.13
C LEU A 155 10.15 -5.34 2.65
N ALA A 156 10.61 -4.31 1.94
CA ALA A 156 10.24 -4.09 0.54
C ALA A 156 10.71 -5.22 -0.38
N ALA A 157 11.94 -5.72 -0.18
CA ALA A 157 12.47 -6.82 -0.96
C ALA A 157 11.67 -8.11 -0.74
N ALA A 158 11.38 -8.46 0.52
CA ALA A 158 10.61 -9.65 0.86
C ALA A 158 9.16 -9.56 0.32
N ALA A 159 8.50 -8.40 0.47
CA ALA A 159 7.16 -8.18 -0.07
C ALA A 159 7.12 -8.34 -1.59
N ARG A 160 8.11 -7.75 -2.29
CA ARG A 160 8.19 -7.83 -3.75
C ARG A 160 8.41 -9.25 -4.22
N GLU A 161 9.35 -9.97 -3.60
CA GLU A 161 9.60 -11.39 -3.91
C GLU A 161 8.31 -12.22 -3.77
N ARG A 162 7.59 -12.05 -2.63
CA ARG A 162 6.32 -12.73 -2.38
C ARG A 162 5.27 -12.37 -3.43
N ALA A 163 5.11 -11.09 -3.74
CA ALA A 163 4.09 -10.61 -4.68
C ALA A 163 4.32 -11.14 -6.10
N LEU A 164 5.55 -11.11 -6.59
CA LEU A 164 5.90 -11.61 -7.93
C LEU A 164 5.74 -13.13 -8.02
N ARG A 165 6.05 -13.85 -6.93
CA ARG A 165 5.97 -15.31 -6.89
C ARG A 165 4.55 -15.85 -6.71
N GLU A 166 3.64 -15.10 -6.09
CA GLU A 166 2.33 -15.65 -5.68
C GLU A 166 1.11 -14.77 -5.91
N HIS A 167 1.29 -13.48 -6.21
CA HIS A 167 0.21 -12.51 -6.16
C HIS A 167 0.05 -11.68 -7.42
N THR A 168 0.53 -12.16 -8.56
CA THR A 168 0.20 -11.59 -9.86
C THR A 168 -1.25 -11.88 -10.27
N TRP A 169 -1.78 -11.08 -11.19
CA TRP A 169 -3.09 -11.36 -11.82
C TRP A 169 -3.13 -12.70 -12.54
N ARG A 170 -1.99 -13.15 -13.10
CA ARG A 170 -1.85 -14.49 -13.68
C ARG A 170 -2.22 -15.58 -12.66
N HIS A 171 -1.66 -15.52 -11.45
CA HIS A 171 -1.99 -16.49 -10.39
C HIS A 171 -3.47 -16.45 -10.01
N ARG A 172 -4.11 -15.27 -10.00
CA ARG A 172 -5.55 -15.16 -9.70
C ARG A 172 -6.43 -15.79 -10.76
N VAL A 173 -6.07 -15.64 -12.04
CA VAL A 173 -6.79 -16.29 -13.15
C VAL A 173 -6.61 -17.80 -13.10
N GLU A 174 -5.39 -18.28 -12.84
CA GLU A 174 -5.11 -19.72 -12.69
C GLU A 174 -5.90 -20.35 -11.53
N GLU A 175 -5.97 -19.67 -10.38
CA GLU A 175 -6.78 -20.09 -9.23
C GLU A 175 -8.28 -20.12 -9.56
N LEU A 176 -8.79 -19.07 -10.21
CA LEU A 176 -10.20 -19.00 -10.62
C LEU A 176 -10.56 -20.15 -11.56
N LEU A 177 -9.76 -20.40 -12.60
CA LEU A 177 -9.98 -21.49 -13.55
C LEU A 177 -9.94 -22.86 -12.88
N THR A 178 -9.01 -23.06 -11.94
CA THR A 178 -8.90 -24.30 -11.17
C THR A 178 -10.16 -24.60 -10.35
N ILE A 179 -10.89 -23.57 -9.93
CA ILE A 179 -12.10 -23.72 -9.12
C ILE A 179 -13.34 -23.90 -9.99
N THR A 180 -13.44 -23.16 -11.11
CA THR A 180 -14.61 -23.19 -11.98
C THR A 180 -14.66 -24.40 -12.92
N LEU A 181 -13.51 -25.02 -13.19
CA LEU A 181 -13.39 -26.20 -14.06
C LEU A 181 -13.36 -27.53 -13.27
N ARG A 182 -13.60 -27.48 -11.96
CA ARG A 182 -13.90 -28.65 -11.12
C ARG A 182 -15.39 -28.91 -11.10
#